data_AF-A0A943P0F1-F1
#
_entry.id   AF-A0A943P0F1-F1
#
_cell.length_a   1.000
_cell.length_b   1.000
_cell.length_c   1.000
_cell.angle_alpha   90.00
_cell.angle_beta   90.00
_cell.angle_gamma   90.00
#
_symmetry.space_group_name_H-M   'P 1'
#
loop_
_entity.id
_entity.type
_entity.pdbx_description
1 polymer ?
#
loop_
_entity_poly.entity_id
_entity_poly.type
_entity_poly.pdbx_seq_one_letter_code
_entity_poly.pdbx_strand_id
1 'polypeptide(L)'
;MADNWTRPFDASYDFVRVSRETGLELDFVRDIENGGSIERNANTALYETASLDFADKFDVGNDFLRVYLNATFTDGSKRRECLGTFMPQVDSVDIDGAYREGQINAYGLLKRLKDDDFDGPYVIVAGSNLVDEAVKIAESVGLTVYADPSSLLLGSTLVFGVGRDNDAKNKLDAVGLLLKAAGFRSPATDRMGNVIYRRYVEPADMPISAEFTEGRDARFMSDMTESTNRAEVCNVVHVDFSTQDASVRGTAVDDSPDSGLSTVSVGRRIVKSYSYDSLPGVDTEDTNLIEGAANALIGTGKKSDKSFRQSDSHGSVQTVYVSDSPQTGVLFGIKVVSTGGRVGFCQDEGPSVKKDTDYTQSVWVKGTEGATGIIQSFWDQERALGPVTEGFTLTGEWQKVSYTYHATENHSKVSWGYCYIDGGEAIFVADKVEEGSTATPWPQDAMQAAADRKAAELLATERAVTRTDEFRSVYKPVEPCMAVTMNYRTGGVVGKLAIQKQTLTLDAGCVIKHTARRYER
;
A
#
# COMPACT_ATOMS: atom_id res chain seq x y z
N MET A 1 -16.06 30.17 19.03
CA MET A 1 -17.10 31.12 18.57
C MET A 1 -18.12 30.32 17.80
N ALA A 2 -19.42 30.47 18.09
CA ALA A 2 -20.47 29.74 17.40
C ALA A 2 -20.40 29.99 15.89
N ASP A 3 -20.65 28.94 15.10
CA ASP A 3 -20.54 28.92 13.65
C ASP A 3 -21.55 29.89 12.99
N ASN A 4 -21.12 31.13 12.76
CA ASN A 4 -21.94 32.23 12.24
C ASN A 4 -22.52 31.94 10.85
N TRP A 5 -22.01 30.94 10.14
CA TRP A 5 -22.42 30.52 8.80
C TRP A 5 -23.80 29.83 8.75
N THR A 6 -24.41 29.59 9.91
CA THR A 6 -25.81 29.15 10.00
C THR A 6 -26.80 30.30 9.78
N ARG A 7 -26.36 31.57 9.84
CA ARG A 7 -27.22 32.74 9.62
C ARG A 7 -27.30 33.10 8.13
N PRO A 8 -28.41 33.69 7.65
CA PRO A 8 -28.46 34.24 6.30
C PRO A 8 -27.44 35.39 6.15
N PHE A 9 -26.86 35.52 4.96
CA PHE A 9 -25.92 36.58 4.63
C PHE A 9 -26.01 36.95 3.15
N ASP A 10 -25.69 38.20 2.85
CA ASP A 10 -25.42 38.68 1.50
C ASP A 10 -23.96 38.43 1.15
N ALA A 11 -23.69 37.97 -0.08
CA ALA A 11 -22.36 37.62 -0.55
C ALA A 11 -21.89 38.64 -1.61
N SER A 12 -20.66 39.12 -1.47
CA SER A 12 -19.91 39.76 -2.55
C SER A 12 -18.48 39.20 -2.60
N TYR A 13 -17.79 39.42 -3.71
CA TYR A 13 -16.47 38.83 -3.94
C TYR A 13 -15.44 39.91 -4.23
N ASP A 14 -14.26 39.78 -3.60
CA ASP A 14 -13.10 40.56 -4.01
C ASP A 14 -12.08 39.65 -4.69
N PHE A 15 -11.41 40.24 -5.67
CA PHE A 15 -10.30 39.63 -6.36
C PHE A 15 -9.06 40.48 -6.12
N VAL A 16 -8.00 39.85 -5.62
CA VAL A 16 -6.80 40.55 -5.15
C VAL A 16 -5.59 39.97 -5.87
N ARG A 17 -4.78 40.83 -6.47
CA ARG A 17 -3.48 40.47 -7.01
C ARG A 17 -2.50 40.21 -5.86
N VAL A 18 -1.79 39.10 -5.91
CA VAL A 18 -0.85 38.68 -4.87
C VAL A 18 0.53 38.49 -5.48
N SER A 19 1.50 39.24 -4.99
CA SER A 19 2.89 39.16 -5.45
C SER A 19 3.39 37.72 -5.41
N ARG A 20 3.85 37.21 -6.56
CA ARG A 20 4.45 35.87 -6.65
C ARG A 20 5.73 35.75 -5.83
N GLU A 21 6.49 36.84 -5.72
CA GLU A 21 7.79 36.86 -5.03
C GLU A 21 7.63 36.89 -3.51
N THR A 22 6.71 37.71 -3.01
CA THR A 22 6.58 37.96 -1.56
C THR A 22 5.39 37.25 -0.91
N GLY A 23 4.41 36.80 -1.70
CA GLY A 23 3.14 36.25 -1.20
C GLY A 23 2.19 37.30 -0.61
N LEU A 24 2.56 38.59 -0.66
CA LEU A 24 1.78 39.70 -0.11
C LEU A 24 0.73 40.20 -1.12
N GLU A 25 -0.39 40.65 -0.58
CA GLU A 25 -1.45 41.29 -1.36
C GLU A 25 -1.02 42.66 -1.88
N LEU A 26 -1.34 42.92 -3.14
CA LEU A 26 -1.04 44.17 -3.83
C LEU A 26 -2.33 45.00 -3.95
N ASP A 27 -3.04 44.87 -5.06
CA ASP A 27 -4.21 45.66 -5.40
C ASP A 27 -5.44 44.80 -5.75
N PHE A 28 -6.60 45.45 -5.82
CA PHE A 28 -7.84 44.82 -6.25
C PHE A 28 -7.90 44.73 -7.78
N VAL A 29 -8.31 43.57 -8.28
CA VAL A 29 -8.67 43.35 -9.68
C VAL A 29 -10.15 43.66 -9.85
N ARG A 30 -10.49 44.63 -10.69
CA ARG A 30 -11.84 45.23 -10.72
C ARG A 30 -12.75 44.73 -11.84
N ASP A 31 -12.17 44.27 -12.95
CA ASP A 31 -12.94 43.94 -14.15
C ASP A 31 -13.31 42.47 -14.26
N ILE A 32 -13.27 41.73 -13.14
CA ILE A 32 -13.79 40.36 -13.07
C ILE A 32 -15.31 40.42 -12.91
N GLU A 33 -16.01 39.64 -13.73
CA GLU A 33 -17.46 39.58 -13.74
C GLU A 33 -18.02 38.84 -12.53
N ASN A 34 -19.28 39.10 -12.21
CA ASN A 34 -19.98 38.35 -11.16
C ASN A 34 -20.20 36.91 -11.62
N GLY A 35 -19.91 35.96 -10.74
CA GLY A 35 -20.04 34.54 -11.02
C GLY A 35 -18.68 33.86 -11.10
N GLY A 36 -18.65 32.73 -11.81
CA GLY A 36 -17.51 31.82 -11.83
C GLY A 36 -17.58 30.76 -10.73
N SER A 37 -16.52 29.95 -10.66
CA SER A 37 -16.46 28.80 -9.77
C SER A 37 -15.06 28.49 -9.27
N ILE A 38 -14.99 27.86 -8.10
CA ILE A 38 -13.77 27.28 -7.53
C ILE A 38 -14.04 25.81 -7.27
N GLU A 39 -13.25 24.93 -7.89
CA GLU A 39 -13.28 23.49 -7.64
C GLU A 39 -12.10 23.06 -6.76
N ARG A 40 -12.40 22.22 -5.76
CA ARG A 40 -11.43 21.47 -4.98
C ARG A 40 -11.72 19.98 -5.14
N ASN A 41 -10.75 19.18 -5.52
CA ASN A 41 -10.92 17.75 -5.72
C ASN A 41 -9.71 16.98 -5.18
N ALA A 42 -9.91 16.25 -4.08
CA ALA A 42 -8.86 15.43 -3.47
C ALA A 42 -8.38 14.28 -4.36
N ASN A 43 -9.10 13.98 -5.45
CA ASN A 43 -8.77 12.91 -6.39
C ASN A 43 -8.03 13.39 -7.64
N THR A 44 -7.67 14.68 -7.74
CA THR A 44 -6.87 15.22 -8.85
C THR A 44 -5.52 15.69 -8.35
N ALA A 45 -4.50 15.58 -9.21
CA ALA A 45 -3.13 15.95 -8.84
C ALA A 45 -3.00 17.43 -8.43
N LEU A 46 -3.72 18.32 -9.12
CA LEU A 46 -3.63 19.77 -8.86
C LEU A 46 -4.45 20.24 -7.67
N TYR A 47 -5.36 19.39 -7.16
CA TYR A 47 -6.27 19.67 -6.05
C TYR A 47 -7.27 20.82 -6.30
N GLU A 48 -6.83 22.00 -6.74
CA GLU A 48 -7.63 23.21 -6.88
C GLU A 48 -7.60 23.80 -8.29
N THR A 49 -8.76 24.21 -8.79
CA THR A 49 -8.91 25.03 -10.00
C THR A 49 -10.02 26.06 -9.81
N ALA A 50 -10.02 27.13 -10.60
CA ALA A 50 -11.09 28.11 -10.66
C ALA A 50 -11.35 28.54 -12.11
N SER A 51 -12.57 28.96 -12.38
CA SER A 51 -12.97 29.55 -13.67
C SER A 51 -13.72 30.84 -13.40
N LEU A 52 -13.27 31.93 -14.02
CA LEU A 52 -13.80 33.28 -13.85
C LEU A 52 -13.89 33.93 -15.23
N ASP A 53 -14.78 34.91 -15.38
CA ASP A 53 -14.88 35.72 -16.57
C ASP A 53 -14.48 37.17 -16.25
N PHE A 54 -13.97 37.90 -17.24
CA PHE A 54 -13.62 39.31 -17.09
C PHE A 54 -14.09 40.12 -18.28
N ALA A 55 -14.38 41.40 -18.03
CA ALA A 55 -14.68 42.40 -19.04
C ALA A 55 -13.46 43.32 -19.25
N ASP A 56 -13.33 43.89 -20.44
CA ASP A 56 -12.28 44.84 -20.86
C ASP A 56 -10.84 44.31 -20.74
N LYS A 57 -10.29 44.27 -19.52
CA LYS A 57 -8.89 43.94 -19.25
C LYS A 57 -8.72 43.13 -17.97
N PHE A 58 -8.03 41.99 -18.09
CA PHE A 58 -7.45 41.28 -16.96
C PHE A 58 -5.92 41.34 -17.03
N ASP A 59 -5.29 41.90 -16.00
CA ASP A 59 -3.83 42.04 -15.95
C ASP A 59 -3.31 41.96 -14.52
N VAL A 60 -2.81 40.77 -14.20
CA VAL A 60 -2.04 40.50 -12.98
C VAL A 60 -0.58 40.17 -13.31
N GLY A 61 -0.14 40.37 -14.55
CA GLY A 61 1.16 39.89 -15.03
C GLY A 61 1.39 38.41 -14.70
N ASN A 62 2.47 38.12 -13.97
CA ASN A 62 2.85 36.78 -13.50
C ASN A 62 2.54 36.52 -12.01
N ASP A 63 1.77 37.42 -11.40
CA ASP A 63 1.37 37.30 -10.00
C ASP A 63 0.18 36.36 -9.82
N PHE A 64 -0.11 36.01 -8.57
CA PHE A 64 -1.25 35.16 -8.23
C PHE A 64 -2.53 35.99 -8.10
N LEU A 65 -3.67 35.30 -8.20
CA LEU A 65 -5.00 35.85 -7.96
C LEU A 65 -5.58 35.20 -6.71
N ARG A 66 -5.98 36.00 -5.73
CA ARG A 66 -6.68 35.55 -4.53
C ARG A 66 -8.13 35.99 -4.56
N VAL A 67 -9.03 35.07 -4.23
CA VAL A 67 -10.47 35.29 -4.21
C VAL A 67 -10.94 35.34 -2.76
N TYR A 68 -11.75 36.34 -2.43
CA TYR A 68 -12.36 36.51 -1.11
C TYR A 68 -13.88 36.51 -1.20
N LEU A 69 -14.55 35.86 -0.25
CA LEU A 69 -15.97 36.05 0.06
C LEU A 69 -16.11 37.12 1.13
N ASN A 70 -16.86 38.17 0.83
CA ASN A 70 -17.34 39.14 1.79
C ASN A 70 -18.80 38.83 2.14
N ALA A 71 -19.02 38.32 3.34
CA ALA A 71 -20.34 38.02 3.87
C ALA A 71 -20.82 39.16 4.78
N THR A 72 -22.02 39.67 4.52
CA THR A 72 -22.74 40.58 5.44
C THR A 72 -23.95 39.85 6.00
N PHE A 73 -23.95 39.56 7.30
CA PHE A 73 -25.01 38.82 7.97
C PHE A 73 -26.21 39.72 8.29
N THR A 74 -27.36 39.11 8.56
CA THR A 74 -28.61 39.83 8.89
C THR A 74 -28.56 40.68 10.15
N ASP A 75 -27.58 40.46 11.04
CA ASP A 75 -27.33 41.31 12.21
C ASP A 75 -26.39 42.50 11.92
N GLY A 76 -25.99 42.68 10.66
CA GLY A 76 -25.07 43.70 10.19
C GLY A 76 -23.59 43.36 10.38
N SER A 77 -23.26 42.22 11.02
CA SER A 77 -21.86 41.78 11.14
C SER A 77 -21.30 41.41 9.77
N LYS A 78 -20.01 41.68 9.56
CA LYS A 78 -19.31 41.41 8.30
C LYS A 78 -18.16 40.44 8.53
N ARG A 79 -17.90 39.58 7.55
CA ARG A 79 -16.80 38.62 7.58
C ARG A 79 -16.21 38.47 6.18
N ARG A 80 -14.88 38.52 6.10
CA ARG A 80 -14.11 38.29 4.87
C ARG A 80 -13.40 36.94 4.99
N GLU A 81 -13.65 36.05 4.05
CA GLU A 81 -13.05 34.71 4.00
C GLU A 81 -12.26 34.53 2.72
N CYS A 82 -11.01 34.08 2.84
CA CYS A 82 -10.27 33.65 1.67
C CYS A 82 -10.94 32.40 1.10
N LEU A 83 -11.18 32.39 -0.21
CA LEU A 83 -11.71 31.25 -0.96
C LEU A 83 -10.64 30.52 -1.77
N GLY A 84 -9.44 31.06 -1.94
CA GLY A 84 -8.34 30.39 -2.63
C GLY A 84 -7.34 31.37 -3.24
N THR A 85 -6.13 30.86 -3.51
CA THR A 85 -5.03 31.60 -4.17
C THR A 85 -4.56 30.79 -5.37
N PHE A 86 -4.56 31.41 -6.55
CA PHE A 86 -4.42 30.70 -7.82
C PHE A 86 -3.39 31.35 -8.74
N MET A 87 -2.87 30.55 -9.66
CA MET A 87 -2.16 30.98 -10.87
C MET A 87 -3.17 31.17 -11.99
N PRO A 88 -3.57 32.40 -12.33
CA PRO A 88 -4.54 32.66 -13.39
C PRO A 88 -3.89 32.54 -14.77
N GLN A 89 -4.65 32.00 -15.72
CA GLN A 89 -4.30 31.97 -17.13
C GLN A 89 -5.52 32.44 -17.93
N VAL A 90 -5.33 33.44 -18.79
CA VAL A 90 -6.35 33.84 -19.76
C VAL A 90 -6.38 32.79 -20.86
N ASP A 91 -7.52 32.13 -21.04
CA ASP A 91 -7.70 31.04 -22.00
C ASP A 91 -8.13 31.59 -23.37
N SER A 92 -9.13 32.46 -23.35
CA SER A 92 -9.68 33.12 -24.54
C SER A 92 -10.10 34.56 -24.24
N VAL A 93 -10.16 35.37 -25.29
CA VAL A 93 -10.74 36.72 -25.26
C VAL A 93 -11.59 36.88 -26.51
N ASP A 94 -12.88 37.11 -26.30
CA ASP A 94 -13.85 37.45 -27.33
C ASP A 94 -13.89 38.97 -27.49
N ILE A 95 -13.82 39.43 -28.75
CA ILE A 95 -13.75 40.85 -29.10
C ILE A 95 -14.86 41.19 -30.07
N ASP A 96 -15.83 42.01 -29.63
CA ASP A 96 -16.88 42.59 -30.46
C ASP A 96 -16.80 44.12 -30.45
N GLY A 97 -16.13 44.67 -31.46
CA GLY A 97 -15.87 46.11 -31.57
C GLY A 97 -15.04 46.63 -30.40
N ALA A 98 -15.67 47.40 -29.50
CA ALA A 98 -15.04 47.96 -28.30
C ALA A 98 -15.27 47.12 -27.04
N TYR A 99 -16.18 46.13 -27.09
CA TYR A 99 -16.39 45.19 -26.01
C TYR A 99 -15.37 44.05 -26.09
N ARG A 100 -14.80 43.72 -24.94
CA ARG A 100 -13.87 42.61 -24.77
C ARG A 100 -14.33 41.84 -23.55
N GLU A 101 -14.51 40.55 -23.71
CA GLU A 101 -14.82 39.61 -22.63
C GLU A 101 -13.84 38.45 -22.73
N GLY A 102 -13.47 37.83 -21.62
CA GLY A 102 -12.53 36.73 -21.67
C GLY A 102 -12.65 35.80 -20.49
N GLN A 103 -12.17 34.58 -20.70
CA GLN A 103 -12.22 33.52 -19.70
C GLN A 103 -10.86 33.34 -19.03
N ILE A 104 -10.88 33.25 -17.70
CA ILE A 104 -9.72 32.96 -16.87
C ILE A 104 -9.88 31.55 -16.31
N ASN A 105 -8.94 30.67 -16.66
CA ASN A 105 -8.73 29.40 -15.99
C ASN A 105 -7.60 29.58 -14.98
N ALA A 106 -7.88 29.38 -13.69
CA ALA A 106 -6.88 29.53 -12.64
C ALA A 106 -6.59 28.19 -11.95
N TYR A 107 -5.33 27.93 -11.64
CA TYR A 107 -4.88 26.67 -11.04
C TYR A 107 -4.31 26.91 -9.63
N GLY A 108 -4.52 25.97 -8.70
CA GLY A 108 -3.88 26.02 -7.39
C GLY A 108 -2.35 25.98 -7.49
N LEU A 109 -1.65 26.40 -6.42
CA LEU A 109 -0.20 26.59 -6.46
C LEU A 109 0.62 25.30 -6.60
N LEU A 110 0.01 24.11 -6.43
CA LEU A 110 0.61 22.82 -6.80
C LEU A 110 0.97 22.74 -8.29
N LYS A 111 0.37 23.59 -9.15
CA LYS A 111 0.73 23.72 -10.56
C LYS A 111 2.22 24.05 -10.76
N ARG A 112 2.84 24.77 -9.82
CA ARG A 112 4.29 25.04 -9.87
C ARG A 112 5.15 23.78 -9.79
N LEU A 113 4.70 22.77 -9.04
CA LEU A 113 5.37 21.47 -8.98
C LEU A 113 5.06 20.61 -10.19
N LYS A 114 3.84 20.73 -10.73
CA LYS A 114 3.43 19.97 -11.91
C LYS A 114 4.16 20.43 -13.18
N ASP A 115 4.39 21.72 -13.30
CA ASP A 115 5.02 22.33 -14.48
C ASP A 115 6.54 22.26 -14.46
N ASP A 116 7.14 21.86 -13.34
CA ASP A 116 8.58 21.82 -13.15
C ASP A 116 9.10 20.39 -13.04
N ASP A 117 10.30 20.17 -13.54
CA ASP A 117 10.99 18.89 -13.54
C ASP A 117 12.41 19.06 -12.99
N PHE A 118 13.14 17.97 -12.84
CA PHE A 118 14.54 18.01 -12.42
C PHE A 118 15.46 18.21 -13.63
N ASP A 119 16.36 19.19 -13.57
CA ASP A 119 17.33 19.47 -14.64
C ASP A 119 18.31 18.31 -14.92
N GLY A 120 18.38 17.34 -14.01
CA GLY A 120 19.20 16.14 -14.10
C GLY A 120 18.82 15.12 -13.01
N PRO A 121 19.64 14.08 -12.81
CA PRO A 121 19.39 13.07 -11.79
C PRO A 121 19.26 13.71 -10.40
N TYR A 122 18.09 13.60 -9.79
CA TYR A 122 17.85 13.98 -8.40
C TYR A 122 17.87 12.75 -7.52
N VAL A 123 18.93 12.59 -6.71
CA VAL A 123 19.20 11.38 -5.94
C VAL A 123 18.81 11.57 -4.49
N ILE A 124 17.93 10.71 -3.99
CA ILE A 124 17.60 10.60 -2.57
C ILE A 124 18.20 9.31 -2.03
N VAL A 125 19.19 9.43 -1.15
CA VAL A 125 19.91 8.26 -0.62
C VAL A 125 19.05 7.45 0.36
N ALA A 126 19.27 6.14 0.42
CA ALA A 126 18.71 5.29 1.46
C ALA A 126 18.97 5.87 2.87
N GLY A 127 18.00 5.73 3.76
CA GLY A 127 18.03 6.31 5.11
C GLY A 127 17.55 7.77 5.19
N SER A 128 17.25 8.44 4.07
CA SER A 128 16.67 9.79 4.08
C SER A 128 15.21 9.77 4.53
N ASN A 129 14.75 10.82 5.20
CA ASN A 129 13.35 10.95 5.62
C ASN A 129 12.46 11.31 4.41
N LEU A 130 11.44 10.50 4.14
CA LEU A 130 10.61 10.68 2.93
C LEU A 130 9.88 12.02 2.90
N VAL A 131 9.36 12.49 4.03
CA VAL A 131 8.54 13.71 4.09
C VAL A 131 9.43 14.94 4.04
N ASP A 132 10.59 14.92 4.70
CA ASP A 132 11.54 16.04 4.64
C ASP A 132 12.06 16.27 3.21
N GLU A 133 12.32 15.18 2.46
CA GLU A 133 12.70 15.30 1.04
C GLU A 133 11.55 15.82 0.17
N ALA A 134 10.31 15.41 0.43
CA ALA A 134 9.14 15.97 -0.25
C ALA A 134 8.99 17.48 0.01
N VAL A 135 9.23 17.93 1.26
CA VAL A 135 9.25 19.36 1.63
C VAL A 135 10.32 20.10 0.83
N LYS A 136 11.56 19.60 0.77
CA LYS A 136 12.65 20.23 0.00
C LYS A 136 12.31 20.40 -1.48
N ILE A 137 11.65 19.40 -2.09
CA ILE A 137 11.23 19.49 -3.50
C ILE A 137 10.19 20.59 -3.69
N ALA A 138 9.19 20.70 -2.81
CA ALA A 138 8.19 21.78 -2.84
C ALA A 138 8.77 23.17 -2.59
N GLU A 139 9.68 23.29 -1.63
CA GLU A 139 10.38 24.55 -1.36
C GLU A 139 11.31 24.96 -2.50
N SER A 140 11.87 23.99 -3.26
CA SER A 140 12.71 24.28 -4.43
C SER A 140 11.99 25.07 -5.52
N VAL A 141 10.66 24.94 -5.60
CA VAL A 141 9.83 25.74 -6.51
C VAL A 141 9.20 26.94 -5.81
N GLY A 142 9.69 27.34 -4.64
CA GLY A 142 9.25 28.52 -3.90
C GLY A 142 7.86 28.41 -3.28
N LEU A 143 7.44 27.20 -2.89
CA LEU A 143 6.22 26.98 -2.11
C LEU A 143 6.54 26.91 -0.62
N THR A 144 5.66 27.47 0.20
CA THR A 144 5.71 27.29 1.67
C THR A 144 4.97 26.00 2.03
N VAL A 145 5.55 25.17 2.88
CA VAL A 145 5.03 23.84 3.22
C VAL A 145 4.78 23.69 4.71
N TYR A 146 3.62 23.13 5.07
CA TYR A 146 3.30 22.68 6.43
C TYR A 146 3.05 21.17 6.40
N ALA A 147 3.95 20.41 7.01
CA ALA A 147 3.89 18.95 7.02
C ALA A 147 3.69 18.40 8.44
N ASP A 148 2.86 17.37 8.57
CA ASP A 148 2.86 16.52 9.77
C ASP A 148 4.23 15.81 9.87
N PRO A 149 4.79 15.63 11.09
CA PRO A 149 6.07 14.98 11.25
C PRO A 149 6.02 13.50 10.82
N SER A 150 7.11 13.00 10.25
CA SER A 150 7.32 11.60 9.92
C SER A 150 8.70 11.13 10.36
N SER A 151 8.81 9.86 10.76
CA SER A 151 10.07 9.20 11.07
C SER A 151 10.40 8.08 10.06
N LEU A 152 9.60 7.94 8.99
CA LEU A 152 9.83 6.92 7.99
C LEU A 152 11.02 7.30 7.12
N LEU A 153 11.93 6.34 6.97
CA LEU A 153 13.16 6.46 6.20
C LEU A 153 13.08 5.61 4.94
N LEU A 154 13.73 6.08 3.89
CA LEU A 154 13.77 5.41 2.61
C LEU A 154 14.61 4.12 2.71
N GLY A 155 14.06 2.98 2.28
CA GLY A 155 14.75 1.68 2.38
C GLY A 155 15.87 1.48 1.35
N SER A 156 15.78 2.14 0.20
CA SER A 156 16.75 2.05 -0.91
C SER A 156 16.88 3.40 -1.60
N THR A 157 18.02 3.68 -2.24
CA THR A 157 18.24 4.95 -2.95
C THR A 157 17.24 5.11 -4.09
N LEU A 158 16.61 6.28 -4.18
CA LEU A 158 15.66 6.66 -5.22
C LEU A 158 16.26 7.74 -6.12
N VAL A 159 15.97 7.70 -7.42
CA VAL A 159 16.47 8.68 -8.40
C VAL A 159 15.31 9.19 -9.25
N PHE A 160 15.16 10.51 -9.35
CA PHE A 160 14.21 11.18 -10.25
C PHE A 160 14.94 11.92 -11.38
N GLY A 161 14.20 12.38 -12.40
CA GLY A 161 14.74 13.23 -13.48
C GLY A 161 15.50 12.51 -14.60
N VAL A 162 15.68 11.18 -14.52
CA VAL A 162 16.35 10.38 -15.57
C VAL A 162 15.70 9.01 -15.75
N GLY A 163 15.36 8.63 -16.99
CA GLY A 163 14.76 7.33 -17.33
C GLY A 163 13.58 7.44 -18.32
N ARG A 164 13.40 6.44 -19.20
CA ARG A 164 12.24 6.39 -20.14
C ARG A 164 10.93 5.98 -19.45
N ASP A 165 11.04 5.25 -18.34
CA ASP A 165 9.93 4.66 -17.58
C ASP A 165 9.96 5.16 -16.13
N ASN A 166 10.01 6.49 -15.94
CA ASN A 166 9.94 7.05 -14.59
C ASN A 166 8.49 7.14 -14.12
N ASP A 167 8.21 6.52 -12.96
CA ASP A 167 6.92 6.65 -12.26
C ASP A 167 6.57 8.10 -11.87
N ALA A 168 7.58 8.98 -11.84
CA ALA A 168 7.41 10.41 -11.62
C ALA A 168 7.88 11.23 -12.84
N LYS A 169 6.96 12.00 -13.44
CA LYS A 169 7.22 12.78 -14.67
C LYS A 169 7.54 14.25 -14.40
N ASN A 170 7.31 14.71 -13.18
CA ASN A 170 7.49 16.08 -12.72
C ASN A 170 7.69 16.06 -11.20
N LYS A 171 8.01 17.21 -10.62
CA LYS A 171 8.24 17.33 -9.17
C LYS A 171 6.99 17.00 -8.35
N LEU A 172 5.77 17.25 -8.86
CA LEU A 172 4.53 16.90 -8.15
C LEU A 172 4.35 15.37 -8.04
N ASP A 173 4.65 14.63 -9.10
CA ASP A 173 4.59 13.16 -9.08
C ASP A 173 5.63 12.60 -8.09
N ALA A 174 6.84 13.16 -8.07
CA ALA A 174 7.91 12.77 -7.15
C ALA A 174 7.49 12.99 -5.68
N VAL A 175 6.93 14.17 -5.36
CA VAL A 175 6.35 14.46 -4.05
C VAL A 175 5.23 13.48 -3.71
N GLY A 176 4.32 13.21 -4.66
CA GLY A 176 3.22 12.27 -4.47
C GLY A 176 3.69 10.86 -4.14
N LEU A 177 4.75 10.39 -4.79
CA LEU A 177 5.37 9.09 -4.54
C LEU A 177 5.94 9.01 -3.11
N LEU A 178 6.72 10.01 -2.70
CA LEU A 178 7.33 10.07 -1.37
C LEU A 178 6.27 10.10 -0.26
N LEU A 179 5.23 10.93 -0.42
CA LEU A 179 4.14 11.03 0.56
C LEU A 179 3.32 9.75 0.64
N LYS A 180 3.00 9.13 -0.50
CA LYS A 180 2.28 7.85 -0.55
C LYS A 180 3.07 6.75 0.17
N ALA A 181 4.37 6.64 -0.09
CA ALA A 181 5.26 5.71 0.59
C ALA A 181 5.36 5.98 2.10
N ALA A 182 5.22 7.24 2.53
CA ALA A 182 5.19 7.64 3.93
C ALA A 182 3.81 7.46 4.62
N GLY A 183 2.77 7.02 3.91
CA GLY A 183 1.40 6.91 4.45
C GLY A 183 0.69 8.27 4.60
N PHE A 184 1.08 9.26 3.80
CA PHE A 184 0.46 10.58 3.74
C PHE A 184 -0.58 10.63 2.62
N ARG A 185 -1.48 11.62 2.71
CA ARG A 185 -2.40 11.96 1.63
C ARG A 185 -1.64 12.63 0.49
N SER A 186 -2.26 12.71 -0.69
CA SER A 186 -1.76 13.54 -1.78
C SER A 186 -1.59 15.00 -1.31
N PRO A 187 -0.61 15.74 -1.88
CA PRO A 187 -0.44 17.16 -1.63
C PRO A 187 -1.76 17.94 -1.78
N ALA A 188 -2.00 18.86 -0.86
CA ALA A 188 -3.09 19.82 -0.96
C ALA A 188 -2.56 21.22 -0.68
N THR A 189 -3.37 22.24 -0.95
CA THR A 189 -3.10 23.63 -0.60
C THR A 189 -4.16 24.14 0.38
N ASP A 190 -3.75 24.96 1.34
CA ASP A 190 -4.69 25.81 2.04
C ASP A 190 -5.16 26.96 1.13
N ARG A 191 -6.16 27.72 1.57
CA ARG A 191 -6.75 28.81 0.76
C ARG A 191 -5.78 29.96 0.51
N MET A 192 -4.71 30.08 1.30
CA MET A 192 -3.67 31.09 1.11
C MET A 192 -2.62 30.64 0.08
N GLY A 193 -2.66 29.37 -0.33
CA GLY A 193 -1.74 28.77 -1.30
C GLY A 193 -0.56 28.03 -0.66
N ASN A 194 -0.54 27.87 0.67
CA ASN A 194 0.51 27.08 1.33
C ASN A 194 0.24 25.59 1.13
N VAL A 195 1.28 24.82 0.86
CA VAL A 195 1.18 23.37 0.67
C VAL A 195 1.04 22.68 2.01
N ILE A 196 0.10 21.74 2.11
CA ILE A 196 -0.18 20.99 3.33
C ILE A 196 0.07 19.49 3.07
N TYR A 197 0.93 18.88 3.89
CA TYR A 197 1.13 17.42 3.92
C TYR A 197 0.56 16.84 5.20
N ARG A 198 -0.54 16.09 5.09
CA ARG A 198 -1.19 15.42 6.23
C ARG A 198 -1.10 13.92 6.12
N ARG A 199 -1.04 13.24 7.27
CA ARG A 199 -1.18 11.78 7.33
C ARG A 199 -2.54 11.35 6.76
N TYR A 200 -2.54 10.22 6.08
CA TYR A 200 -3.79 9.60 5.67
C TYR A 200 -4.54 9.10 6.91
N VAL A 201 -5.82 9.40 6.98
CA VAL A 201 -6.74 8.87 8.00
C VAL A 201 -7.91 8.31 7.24
N GLU A 202 -8.33 7.08 7.58
CA GLU A 202 -9.50 6.49 6.95
C GLU A 202 -10.74 7.38 7.18
N PRO A 203 -11.62 7.52 6.18
CA PRO A 203 -12.88 8.26 6.30
C PRO A 203 -13.71 7.92 7.55
N ALA A 204 -13.71 6.65 7.97
CA ALA A 204 -14.39 6.19 9.17
C ALA A 204 -13.80 6.76 10.47
N ASP A 205 -12.51 7.11 10.49
CA ASP A 205 -11.78 7.58 11.68
C ASP A 205 -11.59 9.11 11.69
N MET A 206 -11.87 9.81 10.58
CA MET A 206 -11.72 11.26 10.50
C MET A 206 -12.59 12.00 11.54
N PRO A 207 -12.10 13.01 12.27
CA PRO A 207 -12.94 13.78 13.18
C PRO A 207 -14.05 14.53 12.43
N ILE A 208 -15.23 14.60 13.04
CA ILE A 208 -16.37 15.36 12.48
C ILE A 208 -16.03 16.85 12.54
N SER A 209 -16.02 17.48 11.37
CA SER A 209 -15.63 18.89 11.18
C SER A 209 -16.84 19.82 11.08
N ALA A 210 -17.99 19.29 10.67
CA ALA A 210 -19.23 20.04 10.55
C ALA A 210 -20.45 19.11 10.55
N GLU A 211 -21.61 19.69 10.82
CA GLU A 211 -22.90 19.03 10.72
C GLU A 211 -23.82 19.73 9.72
N PHE A 212 -24.59 18.95 8.98
CA PHE A 212 -25.69 19.39 8.12
C PHE A 212 -26.97 18.71 8.62
N THR A 213 -27.86 19.49 9.22
CA THR A 213 -29.05 18.97 9.89
C THR A 213 -30.31 19.58 9.28
N GLU A 214 -31.22 18.71 8.86
CA GLU A 214 -32.52 19.10 8.32
C GLU A 214 -33.35 19.87 9.35
N GLY A 215 -34.08 20.89 8.89
CA GLY A 215 -34.97 21.68 9.72
C GLY A 215 -35.05 23.14 9.27
N ARG A 216 -35.60 23.99 10.15
CA ARG A 216 -35.80 25.43 9.89
C ARG A 216 -34.50 26.16 9.53
N ASP A 217 -33.38 25.75 10.10
CA ASP A 217 -32.07 26.38 9.93
C ASP A 217 -31.16 25.57 8.99
N ALA A 218 -31.72 24.65 8.20
CA ALA A 218 -30.97 23.88 7.22
C ALA A 218 -30.27 24.82 6.23
N ARG A 219 -28.96 24.61 6.08
CA ARG A 219 -28.10 25.35 5.14
C ARG A 219 -27.63 24.48 3.98
N PHE A 220 -28.37 23.43 3.69
CA PHE A 220 -28.22 22.59 2.52
C PHE A 220 -29.54 22.50 1.74
N MET A 221 -29.44 22.23 0.46
CA MET A 221 -30.57 22.12 -0.46
C MET A 221 -31.21 20.73 -0.34
N SER A 222 -32.52 20.64 -0.56
CA SER A 222 -33.27 19.37 -0.47
C SER A 222 -32.97 18.38 -1.60
N ASP A 223 -32.41 18.87 -2.71
CA ASP A 223 -32.00 18.08 -3.87
C ASP A 223 -30.65 17.38 -3.58
N MET A 224 -30.66 16.05 -3.63
CA MET A 224 -29.48 15.20 -3.45
C MET A 224 -29.47 14.04 -4.44
N THR A 225 -28.28 13.65 -4.88
CA THR A 225 -28.06 12.47 -5.72
C THR A 225 -27.23 11.46 -4.94
N GLU A 226 -27.74 10.26 -4.74
CA GLU A 226 -26.98 9.15 -4.17
C GLU A 226 -26.61 8.15 -5.26
N SER A 227 -25.37 7.67 -5.25
CA SER A 227 -24.87 6.63 -6.14
C SER A 227 -24.04 5.60 -5.38
N THR A 228 -23.93 4.37 -5.91
CA THR A 228 -23.15 3.29 -5.29
C THR A 228 -22.31 2.57 -6.32
N ASN A 229 -21.11 2.11 -5.93
CA ASN A 229 -20.22 1.31 -6.76
C ASN A 229 -20.44 -0.21 -6.61
N ARG A 230 -21.59 -0.65 -6.07
CA ARG A 230 -21.82 -2.06 -5.69
C ARG A 230 -21.43 -3.09 -6.77
N ALA A 231 -21.65 -2.77 -8.05
CA ALA A 231 -21.34 -3.66 -9.17
C ALA A 231 -19.83 -3.82 -9.47
N GLU A 232 -19.00 -2.94 -8.92
CA GLU A 232 -17.55 -2.85 -9.11
C GLU A 232 -16.77 -3.18 -7.83
N VAL A 233 -17.46 -3.57 -6.75
CA VAL A 233 -16.80 -3.91 -5.50
C VAL A 233 -15.89 -5.12 -5.71
N CYS A 234 -14.66 -4.98 -5.23
CA CYS A 234 -13.64 -6.01 -5.34
C CYS A 234 -14.04 -7.25 -4.54
N ASN A 235 -13.89 -8.42 -5.16
CA ASN A 235 -14.10 -9.71 -4.52
C ASN A 235 -12.90 -10.66 -4.67
N VAL A 236 -11.81 -10.17 -5.24
CA VAL A 236 -10.52 -10.86 -5.35
C VAL A 236 -9.38 -9.84 -5.24
N VAL A 237 -8.43 -10.08 -4.34
CA VAL A 237 -7.19 -9.32 -4.27
C VAL A 237 -6.00 -10.21 -4.61
N HIS A 238 -5.12 -9.70 -5.49
CA HIS A 238 -3.79 -10.25 -5.71
C HIS A 238 -2.73 -9.30 -5.14
N VAL A 239 -1.70 -9.86 -4.52
CA VAL A 239 -0.56 -9.12 -4.01
C VAL A 239 0.72 -9.76 -4.50
N ASP A 240 1.43 -9.06 -5.37
CA ASP A 240 2.70 -9.49 -5.92
C ASP A 240 3.84 -8.89 -5.10
N PHE A 241 4.66 -9.75 -4.51
CA PHE A 241 5.93 -9.36 -3.90
C PHE A 241 7.04 -9.82 -4.82
N SER A 242 7.97 -8.93 -5.16
CA SER A 242 9.08 -9.25 -6.05
C SER A 242 10.37 -8.56 -5.62
N THR A 243 11.46 -9.30 -5.77
CA THR A 243 12.84 -8.82 -5.73
C THR A 243 13.53 -9.24 -7.04
N GLN A 244 14.82 -8.95 -7.20
CA GLN A 244 15.57 -9.44 -8.37
C GLN A 244 15.65 -10.98 -8.42
N ASP A 245 15.63 -11.64 -7.25
CA ASP A 245 15.93 -13.07 -7.14
C ASP A 245 14.70 -13.96 -6.89
N ALA A 246 13.59 -13.38 -6.41
CA ALA A 246 12.40 -14.13 -6.03
C ALA A 246 11.10 -13.33 -6.21
N SER A 247 10.01 -14.04 -6.51
CA SER A 247 8.66 -13.49 -6.52
C SER A 247 7.65 -14.45 -5.90
N VAL A 248 6.61 -13.88 -5.28
CA VAL A 248 5.48 -14.61 -4.71
C VAL A 248 4.19 -13.82 -4.91
N ARG A 249 3.09 -14.51 -5.22
CA ARG A 249 1.76 -13.91 -5.36
C ARG A 249 0.82 -14.39 -4.27
N GLY A 250 0.42 -13.49 -3.39
CA GLY A 250 -0.70 -13.67 -2.49
C GLY A 250 -2.03 -13.55 -3.21
N THR A 251 -3.01 -14.37 -2.85
CA THR A 251 -4.37 -14.32 -3.39
C THR A 251 -5.41 -14.46 -2.28
N ALA A 252 -6.34 -13.52 -2.23
CA ALA A 252 -7.54 -13.63 -1.40
C ALA A 252 -8.79 -13.53 -2.29
N VAL A 253 -9.78 -14.37 -2.00
CA VAL A 253 -11.04 -14.46 -2.74
C VAL A 253 -12.18 -14.39 -1.74
N ASP A 254 -13.16 -13.52 -1.98
CA ASP A 254 -14.46 -13.61 -1.34
C ASP A 254 -15.31 -14.60 -2.14
N ASP A 255 -15.41 -15.83 -1.65
CA ASP A 255 -16.25 -16.91 -2.19
C ASP A 255 -17.40 -17.26 -1.23
N SER A 256 -17.66 -16.42 -0.22
CA SER A 256 -18.71 -16.66 0.75
C SER A 256 -20.10 -16.63 0.09
N PRO A 257 -20.90 -17.71 0.21
CA PRO A 257 -22.26 -17.72 -0.33
C PRO A 257 -23.20 -16.74 0.39
N ASP A 258 -22.84 -16.31 1.60
CA ASP A 258 -23.62 -15.36 2.41
C ASP A 258 -23.30 -13.90 2.07
N SER A 259 -22.22 -13.64 1.32
CA SER A 259 -21.83 -12.31 0.86
C SER A 259 -22.44 -12.02 -0.51
N GLY A 260 -23.38 -11.08 -0.58
CA GLY A 260 -23.96 -10.63 -1.85
C GLY A 260 -22.99 -9.90 -2.80
N LEU A 261 -21.71 -9.79 -2.43
CA LEU A 261 -20.61 -9.20 -3.21
C LEU A 261 -19.56 -10.25 -3.60
N SER A 262 -19.68 -11.49 -3.12
CA SER A 262 -18.73 -12.56 -3.38
C SER A 262 -18.71 -12.96 -4.85
N THR A 263 -17.64 -13.64 -5.24
CA THR A 263 -17.50 -14.27 -6.55
C THR A 263 -18.65 -15.22 -6.87
N VAL A 264 -19.21 -15.90 -5.87
CA VAL A 264 -20.34 -16.83 -6.01
C VAL A 264 -21.64 -16.07 -6.29
N SER A 265 -21.97 -15.05 -5.49
CA SER A 265 -23.22 -14.30 -5.64
C SER A 265 -23.21 -13.37 -6.86
N VAL A 266 -22.07 -12.76 -7.18
CA VAL A 266 -21.91 -11.85 -8.33
C VAL A 266 -21.70 -12.64 -9.63
N GLY A 267 -21.21 -13.87 -9.56
CA GLY A 267 -20.97 -14.74 -10.72
C GLY A 267 -19.76 -14.36 -11.57
N ARG A 268 -18.90 -13.44 -11.09
CA ARG A 268 -17.62 -13.06 -11.73
C ARG A 268 -16.59 -12.60 -10.71
N ARG A 269 -15.32 -12.63 -11.12
CA ARG A 269 -14.18 -12.09 -10.35
C ARG A 269 -13.97 -10.63 -10.71
N ILE A 270 -13.93 -9.76 -9.70
CA ILE A 270 -13.60 -8.34 -9.80
C ILE A 270 -12.29 -8.16 -9.00
N VAL A 271 -11.20 -8.07 -9.75
CA VAL A 271 -9.84 -8.25 -9.24
C VAL A 271 -9.16 -6.90 -9.02
N LYS A 272 -8.47 -6.74 -7.89
CA LYS A 272 -7.52 -5.65 -7.66
C LYS A 272 -6.14 -6.21 -7.35
N SER A 273 -5.11 -5.61 -7.93
CA SER A 273 -3.72 -6.06 -7.79
C SER A 273 -2.87 -5.02 -7.08
N TYR A 274 -1.97 -5.49 -6.24
CA TYR A 274 -0.96 -4.70 -5.53
C TYR A 274 0.41 -5.27 -5.81
N SER A 275 1.43 -4.42 -5.82
CA SER A 275 2.82 -4.81 -6.03
C SER A 275 3.73 -4.17 -4.99
N TYR A 276 4.67 -4.95 -4.47
CA TYR A 276 5.68 -4.54 -3.50
C TYR A 276 7.05 -5.00 -3.95
N ASP A 277 8.04 -4.09 -3.94
CA ASP A 277 9.42 -4.35 -4.37
C ASP A 277 10.30 -4.96 -3.27
N SER A 278 9.67 -5.73 -2.38
CA SER A 278 10.30 -6.48 -1.30
C SER A 278 9.57 -7.80 -1.12
N LEU A 279 10.21 -8.81 -0.56
CA LEU A 279 9.50 -10.00 -0.09
C LEU A 279 8.61 -9.65 1.12
N PRO A 280 7.51 -10.39 1.36
CA PRO A 280 6.71 -10.16 2.56
C PRO A 280 7.60 -10.35 3.80
N GLY A 281 7.42 -9.52 4.82
CA GLY A 281 8.23 -9.48 6.05
C GLY A 281 8.09 -10.74 6.90
N VAL A 282 8.64 -11.84 6.42
CA VAL A 282 8.97 -13.05 7.17
C VAL A 282 10.49 -13.02 7.31
N ASP A 283 11.00 -13.14 8.53
CA ASP A 283 12.40 -13.50 8.76
C ASP A 283 12.61 -14.90 8.17
N THR A 284 12.82 -14.98 6.86
CA THR A 284 13.16 -16.20 6.14
C THR A 284 14.67 -16.31 6.02
N GLU A 285 15.42 -15.97 7.08
CA GLU A 285 16.70 -16.66 7.21
C GLU A 285 16.34 -18.14 7.23
N ASP A 286 16.78 -18.87 6.20
CA ASP A 286 16.57 -20.30 6.13
C ASP A 286 17.25 -20.90 7.37
N THR A 287 16.47 -21.16 8.42
CA THR A 287 16.95 -21.70 9.70
C THR A 287 17.42 -23.15 9.55
N ASN A 288 17.40 -23.66 8.32
CA ASN A 288 17.86 -24.98 7.97
C ASN A 288 19.38 -25.09 8.17
N LEU A 289 19.77 -25.96 9.08
CA LEU A 289 21.15 -26.28 9.38
C LEU A 289 21.80 -27.09 8.25
N ILE A 290 21.02 -27.67 7.34
CA ILE A 290 21.50 -28.29 6.09
C ILE A 290 21.28 -27.37 4.87
N GLU A 291 22.23 -27.40 3.94
CA GLU A 291 22.25 -26.55 2.74
C GLU A 291 21.88 -27.35 1.49
N GLY A 292 21.20 -26.70 0.54
CA GLY A 292 20.91 -27.32 -0.77
C GLY A 292 19.78 -28.35 -0.76
N ALA A 293 19.03 -28.47 0.33
CA ALA A 293 17.94 -29.44 0.49
C ALA A 293 16.82 -29.32 -0.58
N ALA A 294 16.60 -28.14 -1.15
CA ALA A 294 15.66 -27.95 -2.26
C ALA A 294 16.11 -28.60 -3.58
N ASN A 295 17.44 -28.69 -3.79
CA ASN A 295 18.05 -29.26 -5.00
C ASN A 295 18.50 -30.71 -4.80
N ALA A 296 18.73 -31.11 -3.54
CA ALA A 296 18.96 -32.48 -3.13
C ALA A 296 20.09 -33.18 -3.92
N LEU A 297 21.17 -32.45 -4.19
CA LEU A 297 22.27 -32.90 -5.06
C LEU A 297 23.15 -33.92 -4.34
N ILE A 298 23.35 -35.10 -4.94
CA ILE A 298 24.36 -36.08 -4.48
C ILE A 298 25.75 -35.65 -4.96
N GLY A 299 26.71 -35.58 -4.05
CA GLY A 299 28.07 -35.09 -4.31
C GLY A 299 29.07 -35.54 -3.24
N THR A 300 29.99 -34.64 -2.85
CA THR A 300 30.93 -34.96 -1.76
C THR A 300 30.25 -35.03 -0.40
N GLY A 301 29.06 -34.43 -0.30
CA GLY A 301 28.21 -34.45 0.88
C GLY A 301 28.55 -33.40 1.90
N LYS A 302 29.14 -32.27 1.54
CA LYS A 302 29.55 -31.22 2.49
C LYS A 302 28.55 -30.08 2.51
N LYS A 303 28.36 -29.45 3.67
CA LYS A 303 27.54 -28.22 3.77
C LYS A 303 28.04 -27.13 2.82
N SER A 304 29.36 -26.96 2.68
CA SER A 304 29.96 -25.91 1.84
C SER A 304 29.69 -26.08 0.34
N ASP A 305 29.50 -27.31 -0.14
CA ASP A 305 29.22 -27.59 -1.56
C ASP A 305 27.72 -27.83 -1.83
N LYS A 306 26.88 -27.68 -0.80
CA LYS A 306 25.42 -27.83 -0.87
C LYS A 306 24.98 -29.19 -1.41
N SER A 307 25.76 -30.23 -1.14
CA SER A 307 25.48 -31.60 -1.59
C SER A 307 25.32 -32.56 -0.42
N PHE A 308 24.83 -33.76 -0.74
CA PHE A 308 24.61 -34.87 0.18
C PHE A 308 25.45 -36.07 -0.26
N ARG A 309 25.83 -36.92 0.69
CA ARG A 309 26.52 -38.19 0.40
C ARG A 309 25.76 -39.38 0.96
N GLN A 310 26.07 -40.54 0.42
CA GLN A 310 25.62 -41.83 0.96
C GLN A 310 26.18 -42.07 2.37
N SER A 311 25.37 -42.61 3.27
CA SER A 311 25.78 -42.95 4.65
C SER A 311 26.40 -44.34 4.78
N ASP A 312 25.80 -45.36 4.15
CA ASP A 312 26.16 -46.78 4.31
C ASP A 312 26.27 -47.49 2.96
N SER A 313 26.99 -48.61 2.91
CA SER A 313 27.28 -49.34 1.66
C SER A 313 26.20 -50.33 1.20
N HIS A 314 25.05 -50.44 1.88
CA HIS A 314 24.02 -51.45 1.58
C HIS A 314 23.01 -51.01 0.52
N GLY A 315 23.45 -50.24 -0.48
CA GLY A 315 22.54 -49.68 -1.48
C GLY A 315 23.14 -48.53 -2.28
N SER A 316 22.27 -47.71 -2.84
CA SER A 316 22.63 -46.52 -3.60
C SER A 316 21.73 -45.32 -3.26
N VAL A 317 22.28 -44.12 -3.49
CA VAL A 317 21.53 -42.86 -3.47
C VAL A 317 21.68 -42.10 -4.78
N GLN A 318 20.65 -41.40 -5.21
CA GLN A 318 20.65 -40.63 -6.46
C GLN A 318 19.72 -39.41 -6.36
N THR A 319 20.15 -38.27 -6.88
CA THR A 319 19.26 -37.13 -7.10
C THR A 319 18.26 -37.44 -8.21
N VAL A 320 16.97 -37.23 -7.94
CA VAL A 320 15.88 -37.47 -8.89
C VAL A 320 14.98 -36.24 -8.99
N TYR A 321 14.39 -36.03 -10.17
CA TYR A 321 13.33 -35.04 -10.35
C TYR A 321 12.00 -35.61 -9.81
N VAL A 322 11.29 -34.81 -9.03
CA VAL A 322 10.08 -35.21 -8.29
C VAL A 322 8.96 -34.23 -8.63
N SER A 323 8.21 -34.53 -9.69
CA SER A 323 7.13 -33.65 -10.16
C SER A 323 5.91 -33.62 -9.24
N ASP A 324 5.70 -34.68 -8.46
CA ASP A 324 4.60 -34.83 -7.49
C ASP A 324 5.04 -34.50 -6.05
N SER A 325 6.12 -33.72 -5.89
CA SER A 325 6.61 -33.32 -4.57
C SER A 325 5.52 -32.58 -3.78
N PRO A 326 5.27 -32.96 -2.52
CA PRO A 326 4.31 -32.25 -1.66
C PRO A 326 4.83 -30.90 -1.18
N GLN A 327 6.12 -30.59 -1.37
CA GLN A 327 6.73 -29.35 -0.89
C GLN A 327 6.83 -28.32 -2.01
N THR A 328 6.16 -27.18 -1.84
CA THR A 328 6.20 -26.05 -2.79
C THR A 328 7.63 -25.59 -3.03
N GLY A 329 8.00 -25.43 -4.30
CA GLY A 329 9.34 -24.95 -4.69
C GLY A 329 10.44 -26.00 -4.63
N VAL A 330 10.13 -27.25 -4.27
CA VAL A 330 11.10 -28.37 -4.23
C VAL A 330 10.75 -29.39 -5.29
N LEU A 331 11.56 -29.44 -6.35
CA LEU A 331 11.35 -30.33 -7.51
C LEU A 331 12.40 -31.44 -7.63
N PHE A 332 13.34 -31.51 -6.69
CA PHE A 332 14.36 -32.53 -6.63
C PHE A 332 14.35 -33.21 -5.27
N GLY A 333 14.66 -34.50 -5.27
CA GLY A 333 14.76 -35.32 -4.07
C GLY A 333 15.92 -36.31 -4.16
N ILE A 334 16.22 -36.96 -3.04
CA ILE A 334 17.19 -38.05 -2.99
C ILE A 334 16.41 -39.37 -2.98
N LYS A 335 16.56 -40.14 -4.06
CA LYS A 335 16.15 -41.53 -4.12
C LYS A 335 17.18 -42.40 -3.42
N VAL A 336 16.73 -43.24 -2.50
CA VAL A 336 17.52 -44.22 -1.75
C VAL A 336 17.00 -45.62 -2.10
N VAL A 337 17.91 -46.54 -2.44
CA VAL A 337 17.56 -47.93 -2.79
C VAL A 337 18.42 -48.88 -1.97
N SER A 338 17.79 -49.72 -1.15
CA SER A 338 18.46 -50.74 -0.35
C SER A 338 18.64 -52.05 -1.12
N THR A 339 19.79 -52.70 -0.94
CA THR A 339 20.10 -54.03 -1.49
C THR A 339 20.08 -55.14 -0.42
N GLY A 340 19.47 -54.90 0.74
CA GLY A 340 19.35 -55.87 1.83
C GLY A 340 20.00 -55.43 3.14
N GLY A 341 20.03 -54.14 3.42
CA GLY A 341 20.52 -53.55 4.66
C GLY A 341 20.28 -52.04 4.73
N ARG A 342 20.62 -51.42 5.86
CA ARG A 342 20.44 -49.98 6.05
C ARG A 342 21.29 -49.16 5.09
N VAL A 343 20.66 -48.20 4.43
CA VAL A 343 21.29 -47.19 3.57
C VAL A 343 20.53 -45.88 3.68
N GLY A 344 21.25 -44.78 3.50
CA GLY A 344 20.71 -43.44 3.63
C GLY A 344 21.65 -42.39 3.06
N PHE A 345 21.36 -41.14 3.38
CA PHE A 345 22.19 -40.00 3.05
C PHE A 345 22.33 -39.05 4.25
N CYS A 346 23.30 -38.15 4.17
CA CYS A 346 23.51 -37.06 5.12
C CYS A 346 24.34 -35.94 4.50
N GLN A 347 24.50 -34.84 5.24
CA GLN A 347 25.42 -33.76 4.92
C GLN A 347 26.44 -33.55 6.04
N ASP A 348 27.72 -33.61 5.71
CA ASP A 348 28.86 -33.40 6.60
C ASP A 348 29.18 -31.92 6.83
N GLU A 349 30.02 -31.67 7.84
CA GLU A 349 30.60 -30.36 8.15
C GLU A 349 29.52 -29.30 8.49
N GLY A 350 28.43 -29.72 9.15
CA GLY A 350 27.42 -28.79 9.63
C GLY A 350 27.79 -28.12 10.96
N PRO A 351 26.95 -27.18 11.42
CA PRO A 351 27.21 -26.39 12.63
C PRO A 351 27.23 -27.26 13.89
N SER A 352 27.91 -26.81 14.95
CA SER A 352 27.96 -27.54 16.22
C SER A 352 26.61 -27.66 16.90
N VAL A 353 26.34 -28.80 17.55
CA VAL A 353 25.20 -29.01 18.44
C VAL A 353 25.52 -28.38 19.80
N LYS A 354 24.57 -27.59 20.32
CA LYS A 354 24.66 -26.94 21.63
C LYS A 354 23.89 -27.77 22.65
N LYS A 355 24.48 -27.94 23.83
CA LYS A 355 23.82 -28.51 24.99
C LYS A 355 22.57 -27.69 25.37
N ASP A 356 21.56 -28.38 25.89
CA ASP A 356 20.28 -27.85 26.38
C ASP A 356 19.49 -27.10 25.29
N THR A 357 19.66 -27.52 24.03
CA THR A 357 19.00 -26.95 22.84
C THR A 357 18.21 -28.03 22.13
N ASP A 358 16.98 -27.70 21.71
CA ASP A 358 16.16 -28.60 20.89
C ASP A 358 16.55 -28.49 19.42
N TYR A 359 16.60 -29.63 18.74
CA TYR A 359 16.81 -29.73 17.31
C TYR A 359 15.70 -30.54 16.69
N THR A 360 14.98 -29.96 15.73
CA THR A 360 13.90 -30.64 15.03
C THR A 360 14.31 -30.94 13.60
N GLN A 361 14.21 -32.21 13.20
CA GLN A 361 14.27 -32.62 11.81
C GLN A 361 12.86 -32.85 11.26
N SER A 362 12.59 -32.42 10.03
CA SER A 362 11.40 -32.79 9.29
C SER A 362 11.70 -33.03 7.81
N VAL A 363 11.06 -34.04 7.22
CA VAL A 363 11.29 -34.45 5.84
C VAL A 363 10.03 -35.09 5.26
N TRP A 364 9.81 -34.93 3.96
CA TRP A 364 8.79 -35.68 3.25
C TRP A 364 9.41 -36.94 2.62
N VAL A 365 8.73 -38.07 2.77
CA VAL A 365 9.18 -39.36 2.24
C VAL A 365 8.04 -40.12 1.58
N LYS A 366 8.34 -40.81 0.48
CA LYS A 366 7.48 -41.77 -0.23
C LYS A 366 8.32 -42.95 -0.70
N GLY A 367 7.81 -44.16 -0.64
CA GLY A 367 8.57 -45.34 -1.05
C GLY A 367 7.82 -46.65 -0.87
N THR A 368 8.54 -47.77 -0.87
CA THR A 368 7.97 -49.12 -0.78
C THR A 368 7.11 -49.31 0.47
N GLU A 369 5.81 -49.55 0.29
CA GLU A 369 4.88 -49.78 1.40
C GLU A 369 5.38 -50.90 2.33
N GLY A 370 5.31 -50.65 3.64
CA GLY A 370 5.74 -51.59 4.68
C GLY A 370 7.24 -51.63 4.96
N ALA A 371 8.08 -51.00 4.13
CA ALA A 371 9.50 -50.84 4.47
C ALA A 371 9.69 -49.85 5.62
N THR A 372 10.69 -50.10 6.47
CA THR A 372 11.00 -49.25 7.62
C THR A 372 12.19 -48.34 7.33
N GLY A 373 12.21 -47.20 7.99
CA GLY A 373 13.32 -46.27 7.97
C GLY A 373 13.45 -45.52 9.29
N ILE A 374 14.51 -44.72 9.38
CA ILE A 374 14.73 -43.82 10.52
C ILE A 374 15.19 -42.45 10.03
N ILE A 375 14.86 -41.42 10.78
CA ILE A 375 15.55 -40.13 10.68
C ILE A 375 16.42 -39.89 11.92
N GLN A 376 17.53 -39.19 11.70
CA GLN A 376 18.49 -38.86 12.75
C GLN A 376 19.07 -37.47 12.48
N SER A 377 18.79 -36.51 13.37
CA SER A 377 19.09 -35.11 13.13
C SER A 377 20.58 -34.84 12.91
N PHE A 378 21.47 -35.51 13.67
CA PHE A 378 22.92 -35.39 13.51
C PHE A 378 23.70 -36.67 13.87
N TRP A 379 24.97 -36.73 13.50
CA TRP A 379 25.94 -37.75 13.94
C TRP A 379 27.28 -37.09 14.29
N ASP A 380 27.78 -37.32 15.50
CA ASP A 380 29.10 -36.89 15.93
C ASP A 380 30.16 -37.86 15.40
N GLN A 381 30.95 -37.40 14.43
CA GLN A 381 31.93 -38.23 13.75
C GLN A 381 33.10 -38.65 14.65
N GLU A 382 33.49 -37.82 15.62
CA GLU A 382 34.64 -38.10 16.48
C GLU A 382 34.27 -39.06 17.61
N ARG A 383 33.06 -38.89 18.17
CA ARG A 383 32.57 -39.69 19.28
C ARG A 383 31.82 -40.95 18.83
N ALA A 384 31.55 -41.07 17.52
CA ALA A 384 30.79 -42.16 16.91
C ALA A 384 29.44 -42.40 17.62
N LEU A 385 28.69 -41.30 17.83
CA LEU A 385 27.39 -41.33 18.47
C LEU A 385 26.44 -40.29 17.84
N GLY A 386 25.14 -40.53 17.95
CA GLY A 386 24.10 -39.61 17.51
C GLY A 386 22.90 -39.64 18.45
N PRO A 387 21.88 -38.80 18.21
CA PRO A 387 20.66 -38.79 19.00
C PRO A 387 19.88 -40.09 18.82
N VAL A 388 18.94 -40.32 19.74
CA VAL A 388 17.91 -41.37 19.59
C VAL A 388 17.16 -41.12 18.28
N THR A 389 16.99 -42.18 17.50
CA THR A 389 16.42 -42.14 16.15
C THR A 389 14.91 -42.32 16.20
N GLU A 390 14.17 -41.61 15.34
CA GLU A 390 12.73 -41.85 15.16
C GLU A 390 12.52 -42.82 14.00
N GLY A 391 11.84 -43.92 14.28
CA GLY A 391 11.47 -44.92 13.26
C GLY A 391 10.15 -44.57 12.59
N PHE A 392 10.05 -44.88 11.30
CA PHE A 392 8.81 -44.77 10.55
C PHE A 392 8.63 -45.98 9.62
N THR A 393 7.37 -46.24 9.27
CA THR A 393 6.99 -47.24 8.27
C THR A 393 6.45 -46.52 7.05
N LEU A 394 6.92 -46.88 5.86
CA LEU A 394 6.47 -46.30 4.59
C LEU A 394 5.05 -46.75 4.26
N THR A 395 4.22 -45.79 3.86
CA THR A 395 2.80 -46.00 3.54
C THR A 395 2.53 -46.26 2.05
N GLY A 396 3.55 -46.17 1.20
CA GLY A 396 3.37 -46.14 -0.27
C GLY A 396 3.09 -44.74 -0.84
N GLU A 397 2.55 -43.83 -0.01
CA GLU A 397 2.24 -42.45 -0.38
C GLU A 397 3.19 -41.46 0.30
N TRP A 398 3.11 -40.18 -0.10
CA TRP A 398 3.83 -39.12 0.58
C TRP A 398 3.38 -38.97 2.02
N GLN A 399 4.33 -39.00 2.94
CA GLN A 399 4.12 -38.71 4.35
C GLN A 399 5.23 -37.80 4.88
N LYS A 400 4.87 -36.94 5.83
CA LYS A 400 5.82 -36.10 6.53
C LYS A 400 6.27 -36.80 7.80
N VAL A 401 7.58 -36.96 7.96
CA VAL A 401 8.20 -37.49 9.17
C VAL A 401 8.88 -36.32 9.87
N SER A 402 8.75 -36.25 11.19
CA SER A 402 9.42 -35.23 11.99
C SER A 402 9.76 -35.76 13.37
N TYR A 403 10.90 -35.31 13.89
CA TYR A 403 11.38 -35.69 15.20
C TYR A 403 12.17 -34.54 15.83
N THR A 404 12.00 -34.37 17.14
CA THR A 404 12.70 -33.38 17.93
C THR A 404 13.58 -34.08 18.94
N TYR A 405 14.87 -33.72 18.93
CA TYR A 405 15.85 -34.17 19.91
C TYR A 405 16.27 -33.04 20.82
N HIS A 406 16.23 -33.28 22.13
CA HIS A 406 16.81 -32.38 23.13
C HIS A 406 18.28 -32.73 23.36
N ALA A 407 19.19 -31.84 22.97
CA ALA A 407 20.62 -32.07 23.10
C ALA A 407 21.08 -32.02 24.56
N THR A 408 21.62 -33.12 25.05
CA THR A 408 22.10 -33.23 26.44
C THR A 408 23.57 -32.84 26.60
N GLU A 409 24.31 -32.75 25.49
CA GLU A 409 25.75 -32.46 25.44
C GLU A 409 26.09 -31.64 24.19
N ASN A 410 27.28 -31.04 24.17
CA ASN A 410 27.80 -30.33 23.00
C ASN A 410 28.45 -31.31 22.01
N HIS A 411 28.28 -31.06 20.70
CA HIS A 411 28.94 -31.81 19.63
C HIS A 411 29.54 -30.88 18.59
N SER A 412 30.83 -31.06 18.28
CA SER A 412 31.61 -30.08 17.53
C SER A 412 31.77 -30.43 16.05
N LYS A 413 31.87 -31.73 15.72
CA LYS A 413 32.06 -32.23 14.35
C LYS A 413 30.91 -33.15 13.99
N VAL A 414 29.90 -32.55 13.39
CA VAL A 414 28.62 -33.22 13.16
C VAL A 414 28.26 -33.23 11.68
N SER A 415 27.78 -34.39 11.25
CA SER A 415 27.00 -34.55 10.03
C SER A 415 25.52 -34.41 10.40
N TRP A 416 24.71 -33.81 9.54
CA TRP A 416 23.32 -33.48 9.78
C TRP A 416 22.39 -34.13 8.76
N GLY A 417 21.11 -34.23 9.12
CA GLY A 417 20.04 -34.58 8.20
C GLY A 417 20.11 -36.02 7.72
N TYR A 418 20.34 -36.98 8.63
CA TYR A 418 20.37 -38.37 8.23
C TYR A 418 18.96 -38.90 7.98
N CYS A 419 18.77 -39.48 6.80
CA CYS A 419 17.55 -40.17 6.41
C CYS A 419 17.91 -41.56 5.89
N TYR A 420 17.33 -42.60 6.49
CA TYR A 420 17.64 -43.99 6.18
C TYR A 420 16.39 -44.82 5.84
N ILE A 421 16.62 -45.88 5.07
CA ILE A 421 15.71 -47.02 4.95
C ILE A 421 16.46 -48.31 5.24
N ASP A 422 15.76 -49.30 5.81
CA ASP A 422 16.32 -50.62 6.14
C ASP A 422 16.10 -51.66 5.01
N GLY A 423 15.24 -51.34 4.05
CA GLY A 423 14.88 -52.18 2.91
C GLY A 423 14.02 -51.43 1.89
N GLY A 424 13.88 -51.97 0.68
CA GLY A 424 13.07 -51.35 -0.39
C GLY A 424 13.70 -50.11 -1.00
N GLU A 425 12.86 -49.21 -1.53
CA GLU A 425 13.25 -47.91 -2.07
C GLU A 425 12.41 -46.77 -1.50
N ALA A 426 12.99 -45.58 -1.39
CA ALA A 426 12.30 -44.36 -0.97
C ALA A 426 12.86 -43.11 -1.66
N ILE A 427 12.06 -42.06 -1.75
CA ILE A 427 12.44 -40.73 -2.20
C ILE A 427 12.18 -39.77 -1.04
N PHE A 428 13.19 -38.98 -0.68
CA PHE A 428 13.12 -37.94 0.33
C PHE A 428 13.19 -36.57 -0.33
N VAL A 429 12.33 -35.64 0.09
CA VAL A 429 12.35 -34.24 -0.36
C VAL A 429 12.24 -33.30 0.83
N ALA A 430 12.83 -32.10 0.68
CA ALA A 430 12.73 -31.02 1.66
C ALA A 430 13.17 -31.41 3.07
N ASP A 431 14.31 -32.10 3.18
CA ASP A 431 14.91 -32.35 4.49
C ASP A 431 15.28 -31.01 5.14
N LYS A 432 14.81 -30.82 6.37
CA LYS A 432 15.04 -29.62 7.14
C LYS A 432 15.44 -30.01 8.55
N VAL A 433 16.58 -29.48 9.00
CA VAL A 433 16.99 -29.58 10.41
C VAL A 433 17.14 -28.18 10.97
N GLU A 434 16.55 -27.90 12.13
CA GLU A 434 16.52 -26.55 12.68
C GLU A 434 16.63 -26.55 14.21
N GLU A 435 17.20 -25.47 14.77
CA GLU A 435 17.14 -25.20 16.22
C GLU A 435 15.69 -24.85 16.61
N GLY A 436 15.15 -25.55 17.60
CA GLY A 436 13.79 -25.36 18.10
C GLY A 436 13.06 -26.67 18.37
N SER A 437 12.01 -26.57 19.18
CA SER A 437 11.20 -27.72 19.63
C SER A 437 10.07 -28.09 18.66
N THR A 438 9.93 -27.38 17.54
CA THR A 438 8.85 -27.56 16.57
C THR A 438 9.36 -27.32 15.16
N ALA A 439 8.99 -28.19 14.22
CA ALA A 439 9.28 -27.99 12.80
C ALA A 439 8.58 -26.73 12.30
N THR A 440 9.32 -25.80 11.73
CA THR A 440 8.74 -24.59 11.14
C THR A 440 8.43 -24.83 9.65
N PRO A 441 7.51 -24.05 9.06
CA PRO A 441 7.19 -24.19 7.64
C PRO A 441 8.43 -24.06 6.75
N TRP A 442 8.35 -24.65 5.56
CA TRP A 442 9.37 -24.44 4.53
C TRP A 442 9.34 -22.96 4.09
N PRO A 443 10.49 -22.32 3.78
CA PRO A 443 10.55 -20.87 3.53
C PRO A 443 9.55 -20.36 2.48
N GLN A 444 9.39 -21.09 1.36
CA GLN A 444 8.44 -20.72 0.30
C GLN A 444 6.98 -20.79 0.77
N ASP A 445 6.61 -21.74 1.62
CA ASP A 445 5.24 -21.82 2.16
C ASP A 445 4.97 -20.69 3.16
N ALA A 446 5.95 -20.35 4.01
CA ALA A 446 5.84 -19.23 4.94
C ALA A 446 5.67 -17.90 4.18
N MET A 447 6.44 -17.73 3.10
CA MET A 447 6.35 -16.58 2.21
C MET A 447 5.00 -16.52 1.49
N GLN A 448 4.49 -17.63 0.96
CA GLN A 448 3.17 -17.71 0.34
C GLN A 448 2.06 -17.37 1.34
N ALA A 449 2.09 -17.94 2.55
CA ALA A 449 1.10 -17.67 3.59
C ALA A 449 1.13 -16.21 4.08
N ALA A 450 2.31 -15.58 4.13
CA ALA A 450 2.43 -14.16 4.44
C ALA A 450 1.82 -13.30 3.31
N ALA A 451 2.06 -13.67 2.05
CA ALA A 451 1.49 -12.98 0.90
C ALA A 451 -0.04 -13.10 0.86
N ASP A 452 -0.59 -14.30 1.07
CA ASP A 452 -2.05 -14.54 1.13
C ASP A 452 -2.72 -13.78 2.28
N ARG A 453 -2.06 -13.70 3.44
CA ARG A 453 -2.53 -12.91 4.58
C ARG A 453 -2.61 -11.43 4.24
N LYS A 454 -1.60 -10.89 3.54
CA LYS A 454 -1.64 -9.50 3.08
C LYS A 454 -2.76 -9.27 2.07
N ALA A 455 -2.97 -10.21 1.15
CA ALA A 455 -4.10 -10.16 0.22
C ALA A 455 -5.44 -10.16 0.96
N ALA A 456 -5.60 -10.95 2.02
CA ALA A 456 -6.83 -11.00 2.81
C ALA A 456 -7.08 -9.71 3.59
N GLU A 457 -6.04 -9.11 4.17
CA GLU A 457 -6.10 -7.79 4.83
C GLU A 457 -6.60 -6.71 3.85
N LEU A 458 -6.03 -6.69 2.64
CA LEU A 458 -6.42 -5.74 1.60
C LEU A 458 -7.84 -6.02 1.09
N LEU A 459 -8.21 -7.29 0.88
CA LEU A 459 -9.57 -7.66 0.47
C LEU A 459 -10.62 -7.21 1.49
N ALA A 460 -10.33 -7.31 2.79
CA ALA A 460 -11.23 -6.85 3.84
C ALA A 460 -11.56 -5.34 3.73
N THR A 461 -10.62 -4.56 3.19
CA THR A 461 -10.79 -3.12 2.93
C THR A 461 -11.47 -2.87 1.57
N GLU A 462 -11.05 -3.59 0.53
CA GLU A 462 -11.48 -3.40 -0.85
C GLU A 462 -12.90 -3.90 -1.14
N ARG A 463 -13.44 -4.80 -0.31
CA ARG A 463 -14.82 -5.28 -0.40
C ARG A 463 -15.87 -4.29 0.14
N ALA A 464 -15.45 -3.10 0.60
CA ALA A 464 -16.37 -2.10 1.10
C ALA A 464 -17.20 -1.48 -0.02
N VAL A 465 -18.52 -1.40 0.17
CA VAL A 465 -19.40 -0.64 -0.73
C VAL A 465 -19.15 0.84 -0.47
N THR A 466 -18.78 1.56 -1.53
CA THR A 466 -18.70 3.02 -1.50
C THR A 466 -20.01 3.59 -1.99
N ARG A 467 -20.66 4.39 -1.15
CA ARG A 467 -21.72 5.30 -1.61
C ARG A 467 -21.17 6.70 -1.76
N THR A 468 -21.59 7.36 -2.83
CA THR A 468 -21.24 8.74 -3.12
C THR A 468 -22.52 9.55 -3.12
N ASP A 469 -22.56 10.51 -2.20
CA ASP A 469 -23.65 11.46 -2.02
C ASP A 469 -23.21 12.81 -2.63
N GLU A 470 -24.01 13.33 -3.57
CA GLU A 470 -23.90 14.70 -4.05
C GLU A 470 -24.99 15.57 -3.44
N PHE A 471 -24.61 16.67 -2.80
CA PHE A 471 -25.54 17.61 -2.19
C PHE A 471 -25.02 19.05 -2.31
N ARG A 472 -25.91 20.03 -2.20
CA ARG A 472 -25.54 21.46 -2.24
C ARG A 472 -25.74 22.10 -0.87
N SER A 473 -24.84 23.00 -0.48
CA SER A 473 -25.00 23.84 0.71
C SER A 473 -24.68 25.30 0.42
N VAL A 474 -25.18 26.23 1.23
CA VAL A 474 -24.55 27.56 1.27
C VAL A 474 -23.16 27.45 1.89
N TYR A 475 -22.36 28.50 1.77
CA TYR A 475 -20.98 28.48 2.24
C TYR A 475 -20.87 28.06 3.70
N LYS A 476 -19.98 27.09 3.92
CA LYS A 476 -19.56 26.61 5.23
C LYS A 476 -18.07 26.27 5.14
N PRO A 477 -17.25 26.58 6.15
CA PRO A 477 -15.80 26.35 6.10
C PRO A 477 -15.47 24.86 6.29
N VAL A 478 -15.83 24.05 5.30
CA VAL A 478 -15.49 22.63 5.16
C VAL A 478 -14.76 22.42 3.84
N GLU A 479 -13.83 21.46 3.81
CA GLU A 479 -12.94 21.23 2.68
C GLU A 479 -12.92 19.73 2.32
N PRO A 480 -12.46 19.36 1.11
CA PRO A 480 -12.12 17.97 0.83
C PRO A 480 -11.17 17.42 1.90
N CYS A 481 -11.18 16.10 2.08
CA CYS A 481 -10.41 15.40 3.12
C CYS A 481 -10.90 15.64 4.58
N MET A 482 -12.01 16.37 4.78
CA MET A 482 -12.72 16.48 6.07
C MET A 482 -13.95 15.57 6.11
N ALA A 483 -14.36 15.16 7.32
CA ALA A 483 -15.61 14.45 7.53
C ALA A 483 -16.70 15.36 8.08
N VAL A 484 -17.94 15.14 7.63
CA VAL A 484 -19.14 15.85 8.08
C VAL A 484 -20.20 14.85 8.50
N THR A 485 -21.11 15.27 9.36
CA THR A 485 -22.32 14.51 9.67
C THR A 485 -23.48 15.06 8.86
N MET A 486 -24.16 14.19 8.11
CA MET A 486 -25.40 14.50 7.42
C MET A 486 -26.57 13.91 8.21
N ASN A 487 -27.58 14.73 8.49
CA ASN A 487 -28.83 14.34 9.15
C ASN A 487 -30.01 14.81 8.29
N TYR A 488 -30.14 14.26 7.07
CA TYR A 488 -31.25 14.53 6.17
C TYR A 488 -32.24 13.37 6.17
N ARG A 489 -33.11 13.36 7.20
CA ARG A 489 -33.97 12.21 7.49
C ARG A 489 -35.05 12.01 6.43
N THR A 490 -35.64 13.09 5.92
CA THR A 490 -36.67 12.98 4.87
C THR A 490 -36.09 12.50 3.54
N GLY A 491 -34.83 12.83 3.24
CA GLY A 491 -34.09 12.33 2.07
C GLY A 491 -33.39 10.98 2.26
N GLY A 492 -33.45 10.39 3.46
CA GLY A 492 -32.84 9.09 3.77
C GLY A 492 -31.30 9.11 3.89
N VAL A 493 -30.66 10.28 3.83
CA VAL A 493 -29.19 10.41 3.93
C VAL A 493 -28.83 10.78 5.38
N VAL A 494 -28.42 9.77 6.15
CA VAL A 494 -28.02 9.94 7.54
C VAL A 494 -26.70 9.22 7.79
N GLY A 495 -25.72 9.94 8.34
CA GLY A 495 -24.45 9.35 8.75
C GLY A 495 -23.25 10.26 8.53
N LYS A 496 -22.07 9.66 8.63
CA LYS A 496 -20.79 10.34 8.45
C LYS A 496 -20.36 10.25 6.99
N LEU A 497 -20.09 11.40 6.38
CA LEU A 497 -19.65 11.53 5.00
C LEU A 497 -18.25 12.18 4.96
N ALA A 498 -17.34 11.66 4.14
CA ALA A 498 -16.05 12.29 3.89
C ALA A 498 -16.09 13.08 2.57
N ILE A 499 -15.85 14.38 2.63
CA ILE A 499 -15.86 15.26 1.45
C ILE A 499 -14.68 14.90 0.54
N GLN A 500 -14.95 14.66 -0.74
CA GLN A 500 -13.95 14.31 -1.75
C GLN A 500 -13.73 15.43 -2.75
N LYS A 501 -14.83 16.09 -3.13
CA LYS A 501 -14.82 17.19 -4.08
C LYS A 501 -15.81 18.26 -3.64
N GLN A 502 -15.48 19.51 -3.94
CA GLN A 502 -16.34 20.66 -3.81
C GLN A 502 -16.26 21.53 -5.05
N THR A 503 -17.38 22.07 -5.47
CA THR A 503 -17.44 23.15 -6.46
C THR A 503 -18.22 24.31 -5.83
N LEU A 504 -17.52 25.40 -5.54
CA LEU A 504 -18.10 26.64 -5.04
C LEU A 504 -18.54 27.47 -6.25
N THR A 505 -19.76 27.96 -6.25
CA THR A 505 -20.26 28.93 -7.22
C THR A 505 -20.19 30.32 -6.59
N LEU A 506 -19.52 31.26 -7.26
CA LEU A 506 -19.29 32.61 -6.75
C LEU A 506 -20.51 33.52 -7.03
N ASP A 507 -21.66 33.15 -6.45
CA ASP A 507 -22.93 33.87 -6.55
C ASP A 507 -23.56 34.02 -5.14
N ALA A 508 -24.84 34.37 -5.04
CA ALA A 508 -25.57 34.49 -3.79
C ALA A 508 -25.36 33.27 -2.88
N GLY A 509 -24.93 33.54 -1.64
CA GLY A 509 -24.70 32.52 -0.62
C GLY A 509 -23.48 31.61 -0.83
N CYS A 510 -22.69 31.84 -1.90
CA CYS A 510 -21.53 31.04 -2.28
C CYS A 510 -21.82 29.52 -2.20
N VAL A 511 -22.80 29.09 -3.00
CA VAL A 511 -23.30 27.71 -2.95
C VAL A 511 -22.18 26.73 -3.29
N ILE A 512 -22.02 25.70 -2.45
CA ILE A 512 -21.04 24.64 -2.60
C ILE A 512 -21.77 23.37 -3.01
N LYS A 513 -21.45 22.81 -4.17
CA LYS A 513 -21.77 21.42 -4.51
C LYS A 513 -20.70 20.52 -3.89
N HIS A 514 -21.11 19.63 -3.01
CA HIS A 514 -20.25 18.63 -2.37
C HIS A 514 -20.44 17.28 -3.06
N THR A 515 -19.35 16.58 -3.27
CA THR A 515 -19.35 15.14 -3.53
C THR A 515 -18.67 14.48 -2.34
N ALA A 516 -19.40 13.66 -1.60
CA ALA A 516 -18.95 13.04 -0.37
C ALA A 516 -19.11 11.52 -0.42
N ARG A 517 -18.20 10.79 0.24
CA ARG A 517 -18.24 9.32 0.30
C ARG A 517 -18.61 8.82 1.69
N ARG A 518 -19.41 7.75 1.74
CA ARG A 518 -19.56 6.89 2.91
C ARG A 518 -19.22 5.45 2.54
N TYR A 519 -18.59 4.75 3.49
CA TYR A 519 -18.19 3.37 3.35
C TYR A 519 -19.17 2.51 4.13
N GLU A 520 -19.82 1.58 3.46
CA GLU A 520 -20.63 0.53 4.06
C GLU A 520 -19.77 -0.74 4.04
N ARG A 521 -19.34 -1.17 5.23
CA ARG A 521 -18.58 -2.41 5.42
C ARG A 521 -19.50 -3.61 5.54
#